data_AF-A9QDP7-F1
#
_entry.id   AF-A9QDP7-F1
#
_cell.length_a   1.000
_cell.length_b   1.000
_cell.length_c   1.000
_cell.angle_alpha   90.00
_cell.angle_beta   90.00
_cell.angle_gamma   90.00
#
_symmetry.space_group_name_H-M   'P 1'
#
loop_
_entity.id
_entity.type
_entity.pdbx_description
1 polymer ?
#
loop_
_entity_poly.entity_id
_entity_poly.type
_entity_poly.pdbx_seq_one_letter_code
_entity_poly.pdbx_strand_id
1 'polypeptide(L)'
;EGCKGFFRRTIRLKLEYEKCELRCRIHKKNRNKCQYCRFHKCLREGMSHNAIRFGRIPQSEKQRLKEEFGTGGRREEEQTPTPPNHKVLVQQIHQAYMRNFSMNKDRARLILTGKTSRPPFVIHDMETFQAAEQTLEVRGAAGPCPGPVRRPPIWLQEPLVKGDLERQKPGCSSAARALQWSGSKKLTEFAKNIPGFLHLDLTNQVTLLKYGVYEALFTLHASCMNKDGLLVARGGGFITREFLKSLRRPFSDMMEPKFQFATRFNALQLDDSDLALFVSTIICCGDRPGLVNASLVERLQESIVQALQLHLVANHRDNAFLFPKLLQKLADLRELV
;
A
#
# COMPACT_ATOMS: atom_id res chain seq x y z
N GLU A 1 -13.26 14.59 -44.80
CA GLU A 1 -12.78 14.54 -43.41
C GLU A 1 -12.36 13.12 -42.97
N GLY A 2 -11.14 12.98 -42.46
CA GLY A 2 -10.62 11.71 -41.89
C GLY A 2 -11.13 11.45 -40.47
N CYS A 3 -11.06 10.20 -39.98
CA CYS A 3 -11.63 9.82 -38.67
C CYS A 3 -10.99 10.55 -37.48
N LYS A 4 -9.68 10.87 -37.55
CA LYS A 4 -8.98 11.69 -36.54
C LYS A 4 -9.55 13.11 -36.44
N GLY A 5 -9.82 13.75 -37.58
CA GLY A 5 -10.41 15.10 -37.62
C GLY A 5 -11.84 15.11 -37.11
N PHE A 6 -12.63 14.14 -37.58
CA PHE A 6 -14.01 13.93 -37.15
C PHE A 6 -14.12 13.71 -35.64
N PHE A 7 -13.26 12.85 -35.08
CA PHE A 7 -13.24 12.56 -33.65
C PHE A 7 -12.85 13.81 -32.84
N ARG A 8 -11.78 14.50 -33.23
CA ARG A 8 -11.35 15.74 -32.56
C ARG A 8 -12.43 16.83 -32.58
N ARG A 9 -13.14 16.99 -33.70
CA ARG A 9 -14.23 17.98 -33.82
C ARG A 9 -15.42 17.59 -32.94
N THR A 10 -15.81 16.32 -32.96
CA THR A 10 -16.90 15.79 -32.14
C THR A 10 -16.64 16.06 -30.65
N ILE A 11 -15.40 15.81 -30.19
CA ILE A 11 -15.01 16.10 -28.81
C ILE A 11 -14.94 17.60 -28.52
N ARG A 12 -14.22 18.38 -29.36
CA ARG A 12 -13.99 19.82 -29.11
C ARG A 12 -15.28 20.62 -29.08
N LEU A 13 -16.23 20.28 -29.95
CA LEU A 13 -17.52 20.97 -30.06
C LEU A 13 -18.62 20.28 -29.25
N LYS A 14 -18.30 19.25 -28.45
CA LYS A 14 -19.25 18.44 -27.68
C LYS A 14 -20.48 18.04 -28.50
N LEU A 15 -20.27 17.52 -29.72
CA LEU A 15 -21.37 17.16 -30.62
C LEU A 15 -22.00 15.84 -30.18
N GLU A 16 -23.31 15.87 -29.98
CA GLU A 16 -24.12 14.69 -29.71
C GLU A 16 -24.81 14.24 -31.01
N TYR A 17 -24.82 12.93 -31.25
CA TYR A 17 -25.45 12.35 -32.43
C TYR A 17 -26.60 11.44 -32.00
N GLU A 18 -27.72 11.54 -32.69
CA GLU A 18 -28.88 10.67 -32.46
C GLU A 18 -28.50 9.19 -32.58
N LYS A 19 -29.02 8.39 -31.64
CA LYS A 19 -28.72 6.96 -31.53
C LYS A 19 -29.24 6.21 -32.75
N CYS A 20 -28.33 5.54 -33.46
CA CYS A 20 -28.70 4.71 -34.59
C CYS A 20 -28.90 3.25 -34.15
N GLU A 21 -30.10 2.71 -34.38
CA GLU A 21 -30.44 1.33 -34.02
C GLU A 21 -29.98 0.30 -35.06
N LEU A 22 -29.76 0.73 -36.30
CA LEU A 22 -29.42 -0.13 -37.43
C LEU A 22 -27.96 -0.66 -37.41
N ARG A 23 -27.16 -0.27 -36.39
CA ARG A 23 -25.76 -0.70 -36.19
C ARG A 23 -24.91 -0.68 -37.47
N CYS A 24 -24.94 0.44 -38.19
CA CYS A 24 -24.30 0.60 -39.50
C CYS A 24 -22.83 0.16 -39.54
N ARG A 25 -22.46 -0.65 -40.54
CA ARG A 25 -21.05 -1.01 -40.81
C ARG A 25 -20.31 0.15 -41.50
N ILE A 26 -19.27 0.67 -40.82
CA ILE A 26 -18.53 1.86 -41.25
C ILE A 26 -17.24 1.49 -42.02
N HIS A 27 -17.20 1.89 -43.29
CA HIS A 27 -16.11 1.73 -44.27
C HIS A 27 -15.71 3.08 -44.88
N LYS A 28 -14.56 3.15 -45.57
CA LYS A 28 -14.02 4.41 -46.14
C LYS A 28 -15.02 5.15 -47.05
N LYS A 29 -15.81 4.42 -47.84
CA LYS A 29 -16.79 4.96 -48.81
C LYS A 29 -18.09 5.47 -48.16
N ASN A 30 -18.51 4.88 -47.04
CA ASN A 30 -19.80 5.19 -46.40
C ASN A 30 -19.68 5.83 -45.00
N ARG A 31 -18.45 6.11 -44.53
CA ARG A 31 -18.18 6.64 -43.18
C ARG A 31 -18.87 7.97 -42.84
N ASN A 32 -19.33 8.73 -43.84
CA ASN A 32 -20.04 9.99 -43.61
C ASN A 32 -21.56 9.81 -43.48
N LYS A 33 -22.11 8.61 -43.73
CA LYS A 33 -23.57 8.39 -43.76
C LYS A 33 -24.23 8.35 -42.37
N CYS A 34 -23.51 7.87 -41.35
CA CYS A 34 -24.03 7.77 -39.99
C CYS A 34 -22.94 8.22 -39.00
N GLN A 35 -23.12 9.43 -38.44
CA GLN A 35 -22.15 10.03 -37.52
C GLN A 35 -22.08 9.28 -36.18
N TYR A 36 -23.23 8.84 -35.66
CA TYR A 36 -23.32 8.03 -34.43
C TYR A 36 -22.49 6.73 -34.52
N CYS A 37 -22.77 5.86 -35.50
CA CYS A 37 -22.03 4.61 -35.64
C CYS A 37 -20.56 4.83 -35.99
N ARG A 38 -20.23 5.91 -36.71
CA ARG A 38 -18.84 6.29 -36.99
C ARG A 38 -18.09 6.69 -35.72
N PHE A 39 -18.70 7.50 -34.86
CA PHE A 39 -18.10 7.95 -33.61
C PHE A 39 -17.89 6.79 -32.64
N HIS A 40 -18.91 5.95 -32.45
CA HIS A 40 -18.79 4.75 -31.63
C HIS A 40 -17.76 3.75 -32.15
N LYS A 41 -17.62 3.61 -33.48
CA LYS A 41 -16.53 2.81 -34.04
C LYS A 41 -15.17 3.41 -33.68
N CYS A 42 -14.98 4.73 -33.78
CA CYS A 42 -13.72 5.37 -33.40
C CYS A 42 -13.35 5.12 -31.93
N LEU A 43 -14.34 5.15 -31.03
CA LEU A 43 -14.15 4.81 -29.61
C LEU A 43 -13.73 3.33 -29.42
N ARG A 44 -14.42 2.39 -30.10
CA ARG A 44 -14.09 0.95 -30.02
C ARG A 44 -12.70 0.62 -30.55
N GLU A 45 -12.26 1.32 -31.58
CA GLU A 45 -10.92 1.17 -32.16
C GLU A 45 -9.83 1.93 -31.35
N GLY A 46 -10.19 2.48 -30.18
CA GLY A 46 -9.23 3.03 -29.21
C GLY A 46 -8.95 4.53 -29.30
N MET A 47 -9.74 5.32 -30.04
CA MET A 47 -9.60 6.78 -29.98
C MET A 47 -10.08 7.30 -28.61
N SER A 48 -9.16 7.88 -27.84
CA SER A 48 -9.43 8.36 -26.48
C SER A 48 -9.52 9.89 -26.42
N HIS A 49 -10.51 10.39 -25.66
CA HIS A 49 -10.68 11.79 -25.31
C HIS A 49 -9.42 12.37 -24.63
N ASN A 50 -8.79 11.59 -23.76
CA ASN A 50 -7.66 12.03 -22.92
C ASN A 50 -6.32 12.11 -23.67
N ALA A 51 -6.26 11.54 -24.88
CA ALA A 51 -5.07 11.55 -25.72
C ALA A 51 -5.07 12.67 -26.79
N ILE A 52 -6.08 13.53 -26.79
CA ILE A 52 -6.15 14.67 -27.72
C ILE A 52 -5.20 15.77 -27.23
N ARG A 53 -3.97 15.76 -27.74
CA ARG A 53 -3.03 16.87 -27.55
C ARG A 53 -3.53 18.08 -28.34
N PHE A 54 -4.11 19.05 -27.63
CA PHE A 54 -4.25 20.40 -28.16
C PHE A 54 -2.82 20.93 -28.36
N GLY A 55 -2.56 21.57 -29.51
CA GLY A 55 -1.21 21.98 -29.90
C GLY A 55 -0.59 23.03 -28.96
N ARG A 56 0.42 23.77 -29.45
CA ARG A 56 1.06 24.84 -28.67
C ARG A 56 0.04 25.96 -28.41
N ILE A 57 -0.35 26.18 -27.16
CA ILE A 57 -1.22 27.29 -26.75
C ILE A 57 -0.37 28.56 -26.55
N PRO A 58 -0.68 29.67 -27.23
CA PRO A 58 0.05 30.94 -27.06
C PRO A 58 -0.17 31.56 -25.66
N GLN A 59 0.84 32.29 -25.16
CA GLN A 59 0.86 32.78 -23.77
C GLN A 59 -0.29 33.74 -23.42
N SER A 60 -0.85 34.46 -24.39
CA SER A 60 -2.01 35.32 -24.19
C SER A 60 -3.26 34.54 -23.75
N GLU A 61 -3.39 33.29 -24.17
CA GLU A 61 -4.52 32.43 -23.84
C GLU A 61 -4.34 31.75 -22.47
N LYS A 62 -3.08 31.57 -22.04
CA LYS A 62 -2.72 31.13 -20.68
C LYS A 62 -3.05 32.19 -19.62
N GLN A 63 -2.98 33.48 -19.99
CA GLN A 63 -3.31 34.59 -19.11
C GLN A 63 -4.83 34.74 -18.93
N ARG A 64 -5.60 34.67 -20.04
CA ARG A 64 -7.08 34.69 -20.00
C ARG A 64 -7.66 33.57 -19.16
N LEU A 65 -7.12 32.35 -19.26
CA LEU A 65 -7.57 31.21 -18.46
C LEU A 65 -7.27 31.34 -16.97
N LYS A 66 -6.30 32.17 -16.57
CA LYS A 66 -6.05 32.49 -15.16
C LYS A 66 -7.02 33.54 -14.62
N GLU A 67 -7.47 34.45 -15.47
CA GLU A 67 -8.37 35.54 -15.11
C GLU A 67 -9.84 35.09 -15.09
N GLU A 68 -10.24 34.18 -15.99
CA GLU A 68 -11.59 33.59 -16.03
C GLU A 68 -11.88 32.64 -14.83
N PHE A 69 -10.86 32.14 -14.13
CA PHE A 69 -11.01 31.30 -12.93
C PHE A 69 -11.17 32.10 -11.62
N GLY A 70 -11.05 33.43 -11.66
CA GLY A 70 -11.00 34.29 -10.47
C GLY A 70 -12.34 34.78 -9.93
N THR A 71 -13.43 34.81 -10.72
CA THR A 71 -14.71 35.37 -10.26
C THR A 71 -15.91 34.72 -10.93
N GLY A 72 -16.84 34.16 -10.14
CA GLY A 72 -18.24 33.96 -10.57
C GLY A 72 -18.79 32.52 -10.61
N GLY A 73 -19.26 32.06 -9.45
CA GLY A 73 -20.34 31.09 -9.17
C GLY A 73 -21.08 30.33 -10.29
N ARG A 74 -21.05 28.99 -10.13
CA ARG A 74 -22.11 27.96 -10.30
C ARG A 74 -22.92 27.92 -11.62
N ARG A 75 -22.61 26.92 -12.45
CA ARG A 75 -23.59 25.95 -12.94
C ARG A 75 -23.02 24.54 -12.82
N GLU A 76 -23.90 23.63 -12.42
CA GLU A 76 -23.66 22.30 -11.90
C GLU A 76 -22.99 21.38 -12.93
N GLU A 77 -21.74 21.00 -12.68
CA GLU A 77 -21.17 19.74 -13.16
C GLU A 77 -20.88 18.90 -11.92
N GLU A 78 -21.48 17.72 -11.91
CA GLU A 78 -21.51 16.69 -10.87
C GLU A 78 -20.10 16.14 -10.60
N GLN A 79 -19.29 16.95 -9.91
CA GLN A 79 -18.10 16.50 -9.20
C GLN A 79 -18.55 16.20 -7.78
N THR A 80 -18.57 14.91 -7.41
CA THR A 80 -18.69 14.52 -6.02
C THR A 80 -17.61 15.25 -5.21
N PRO A 81 -17.98 16.14 -4.27
CA PRO A 81 -17.01 16.91 -3.54
C PRO A 81 -16.36 15.98 -2.53
N THR A 82 -15.10 15.60 -2.75
CA THR A 82 -14.30 15.04 -1.66
C THR A 82 -14.29 16.04 -0.50
N PRO A 83 -14.83 15.69 0.69
CA PRO A 83 -14.87 16.62 1.81
C PRO A 83 -13.45 17.08 2.16
N PRO A 84 -13.24 18.36 2.50
CA PRO A 84 -11.93 18.90 2.90
C PRO A 84 -11.25 18.12 4.05
N ASN A 85 -12.01 17.30 4.77
CA ASN A 85 -11.56 16.43 5.86
C ASN A 85 -10.64 15.27 5.42
N HIS A 86 -10.80 14.70 4.21
CA HIS A 86 -10.07 13.48 3.82
C HIS A 86 -8.58 13.71 3.59
N LYS A 87 -8.19 14.84 2.96
CA LYS A 87 -6.78 15.17 2.74
C LYS A 87 -6.03 15.37 4.06
N VAL A 88 -6.70 15.99 5.04
CA VAL A 88 -6.15 16.19 6.38
C VAL A 88 -5.96 14.84 7.09
N LEU A 89 -6.96 13.97 7.02
CA LEU A 89 -6.87 12.61 7.58
C LEU A 89 -5.69 11.82 6.97
N VAL A 90 -5.54 11.84 5.64
CA VAL A 90 -4.42 11.18 4.94
C VAL A 90 -3.08 11.74 5.42
N GLN A 91 -2.95 13.07 5.51
CA GLN A 91 -1.72 13.70 5.96
C GLN A 91 -1.38 13.34 7.42
N GLN A 92 -2.36 13.34 8.31
CA GLN A 92 -2.17 12.97 9.71
C GLN A 92 -1.72 11.51 9.86
N ILE A 93 -2.38 10.59 9.17
CA ILE A 93 -2.04 9.16 9.18
C ILE A 93 -0.64 8.94 8.57
N HIS A 94 -0.33 9.56 7.43
CA HIS A 94 0.97 9.43 6.80
C HIS A 94 2.10 10.01 7.67
N GLN A 95 1.89 11.17 8.31
CA GLN A 95 2.87 11.73 9.25
C GLN A 95 3.07 10.85 10.48
N ALA A 96 2.00 10.26 11.02
CA ALA A 96 2.10 9.28 12.11
C ALA A 96 2.92 8.05 11.69
N TYR A 97 2.71 7.56 10.48
CA TYR A 97 3.45 6.44 9.91
C TYR A 97 4.95 6.75 9.83
N MET A 98 5.30 7.89 9.21
CA MET A 98 6.69 8.28 9.00
C MET A 98 7.45 8.56 10.31
N ARG A 99 6.76 9.03 11.35
CA ARG A 99 7.35 9.22 12.69
C ARG A 99 7.67 7.89 13.38
N ASN A 100 6.82 6.88 13.19
CA ASN A 100 6.92 5.64 13.96
C ASN A 100 7.75 4.56 13.25
N PHE A 101 7.80 4.59 11.92
CA PHE A 101 8.49 3.58 11.10
C PHE A 101 9.71 4.17 10.38
N SER A 102 10.84 4.22 11.08
CA SER A 102 12.11 4.69 10.51
C SER A 102 12.66 3.85 9.33
N MET A 103 12.25 2.58 9.26
CA MET A 103 12.46 1.72 8.08
C MET A 103 11.14 1.60 7.33
N ASN A 104 10.90 2.55 6.43
CA ASN A 104 9.74 2.63 5.56
C ASN A 104 10.05 2.02 4.18
N LYS A 105 9.05 1.99 3.29
CA LYS A 105 9.19 1.38 1.98
C LYS A 105 10.18 2.13 1.10
N ASP A 106 10.17 3.45 1.10
CA ASP A 106 11.11 4.23 0.31
C ASP A 106 12.56 3.95 0.72
N ARG A 107 12.84 3.93 2.04
CA ARG A 107 14.18 3.58 2.55
C ARG A 107 14.56 2.14 2.24
N ALA A 108 13.64 1.19 2.40
CA ALA A 108 13.90 -0.20 2.05
C ALA A 108 14.20 -0.36 0.56
N ARG A 109 13.49 0.37 -0.32
CA ARG A 109 13.71 0.36 -1.77
C ARG A 109 15.06 0.96 -2.16
N LEU A 110 15.49 2.05 -1.52
CA LEU A 110 16.83 2.60 -1.73
C LEU A 110 17.92 1.56 -1.45
N ILE A 111 17.78 0.78 -0.38
CA ILE A 111 18.73 -0.27 0.00
C ILE A 111 18.66 -1.44 -0.99
N LEU A 112 17.46 -1.97 -1.25
CA LEU A 112 17.23 -3.14 -2.11
C LEU A 112 17.59 -2.89 -3.58
N THR A 113 17.58 -1.65 -4.05
CA THR A 113 17.97 -1.28 -5.42
C THR A 113 19.43 -0.86 -5.54
N GLY A 114 20.22 -0.97 -4.47
CA GLY A 114 21.64 -0.64 -4.48
C GLY A 114 21.94 0.86 -4.54
N LYS A 115 20.94 1.73 -4.30
CA LYS A 115 21.08 3.19 -4.30
C LYS A 115 21.52 3.75 -2.93
N THR A 116 21.87 2.89 -1.99
CA THR A 116 22.37 3.26 -0.66
C THR A 116 23.90 3.40 -0.66
N SER A 117 24.43 4.33 0.13
CA SER A 117 25.88 4.48 0.32
C SER A 117 26.50 3.36 1.15
N ARG A 118 25.69 2.68 1.98
CA ARG A 118 26.13 1.56 2.83
C ARG A 118 25.29 0.33 2.49
N PRO A 119 25.83 -0.64 1.72
CA PRO A 119 25.10 -1.85 1.39
C PRO A 119 24.93 -2.76 2.62
N PRO A 120 23.83 -3.53 2.68
CA PRO A 120 23.57 -4.44 3.78
C PRO A 120 24.59 -5.58 3.78
N PHE A 121 24.91 -6.10 4.97
CA PHE A 121 25.68 -7.33 5.12
C PHE A 121 24.81 -8.53 4.71
N VAL A 122 25.25 -9.31 3.74
CA VAL A 122 24.48 -10.42 3.17
C VAL A 122 24.69 -11.67 4.02
N ILE A 123 23.59 -12.31 4.41
CA ILE A 123 23.54 -13.54 5.19
C ILE A 123 22.96 -14.62 4.29
N HIS A 124 23.81 -15.56 3.86
CA HIS A 124 23.44 -16.62 2.91
C HIS A 124 23.80 -18.04 3.37
N ASP A 125 24.49 -18.17 4.50
CA ASP A 125 24.84 -19.45 5.11
C ASP A 125 25.05 -19.28 6.63
N MET A 126 25.45 -20.37 7.29
CA MET A 126 25.67 -20.35 8.74
C MET A 126 26.90 -19.54 9.16
N GLU A 127 27.93 -19.45 8.33
CA GLU A 127 29.16 -18.70 8.62
C GLU A 127 28.87 -17.20 8.62
N THR A 128 28.24 -16.71 7.56
CA THR A 128 27.78 -15.32 7.45
C THR A 128 26.74 -14.98 8.52
N PHE A 129 25.84 -15.90 8.88
CA PHE A 129 24.91 -15.69 9.99
C PHE A 129 25.62 -15.47 11.32
N GLN A 130 26.66 -16.25 11.62
CA GLN A 130 27.46 -16.07 12.85
C GLN A 130 28.26 -14.77 12.84
N ALA A 131 28.82 -14.38 11.68
CA ALA A 131 29.51 -13.11 11.53
C ALA A 131 28.60 -11.89 11.62
N ALA A 132 27.29 -12.07 11.41
CA ALA A 132 26.32 -10.97 11.36
C ALA A 132 26.19 -10.23 12.70
N GLU A 133 26.22 -10.91 13.85
CA GLU A 133 26.06 -10.26 15.16
C GLU A 133 27.15 -9.19 15.38
N GLN A 134 28.42 -9.58 15.24
CA GLN A 134 29.56 -8.67 15.39
C GLN A 134 29.57 -7.58 14.32
N THR A 135 29.26 -7.94 13.06
CA THR A 135 29.31 -7.00 11.93
C THR A 135 28.20 -5.94 12.01
N LEU A 136 27.02 -6.31 12.47
CA LEU A 136 25.87 -5.39 12.58
C LEU A 136 25.98 -4.48 13.81
N GLU A 137 26.61 -4.94 14.88
CA GLU A 137 26.98 -4.13 16.05
C GLU A 137 27.99 -3.04 15.67
N VAL A 138 29.08 -3.40 14.99
CA VAL A 138 30.11 -2.44 14.53
C VAL A 138 29.53 -1.40 13.57
N ARG A 139 28.50 -1.76 12.79
CA ARG A 139 27.84 -0.86 11.84
C ARG A 139 26.83 0.10 12.48
N GLY A 140 26.59 0.02 13.79
CA GLY A 140 25.56 0.80 14.48
C GLY A 140 24.13 0.46 14.01
N ALA A 141 23.96 -0.69 13.35
CA ALA A 141 22.69 -1.19 12.85
C ALA A 141 22.00 -2.13 13.86
N ALA A 142 22.78 -2.72 14.77
CA ALA A 142 22.26 -3.30 16.00
C ALA A 142 21.85 -2.15 16.94
N GLY A 143 20.54 -2.04 17.23
CA GLY A 143 20.17 -1.58 18.57
C GLY A 143 20.66 -2.62 19.58
N PRO A 144 20.83 -2.28 20.87
CA PRO A 144 21.23 -3.26 21.86
C PRO A 144 20.35 -4.50 21.71
N CYS A 145 20.96 -5.65 21.43
CA CYS A 145 20.30 -6.93 21.61
C CYS A 145 19.79 -6.89 23.05
N PRO A 146 18.46 -6.88 23.28
CA PRO A 146 18.01 -6.93 24.64
C PRO A 146 18.46 -8.29 25.14
N GLY A 147 19.31 -8.29 26.16
CA GLY A 147 19.55 -9.47 26.99
C GLY A 147 18.20 -10.12 27.34
N PRO A 148 18.20 -11.40 27.74
CA PRO A 148 17.04 -12.30 27.71
C PRO A 148 15.73 -11.56 27.99
N VAL A 149 14.97 -11.31 26.93
CA VAL A 149 13.76 -10.49 26.97
C VAL A 149 12.81 -11.08 28.01
N ARG A 150 12.58 -10.35 29.11
CA ARG A 150 11.46 -10.63 30.01
C ARG A 150 10.19 -10.65 29.16
N ARG A 151 9.48 -11.78 29.24
CA ARG A 151 8.42 -12.24 28.33
C ARG A 151 7.50 -11.10 27.85
N PRO A 152 7.16 -11.02 26.54
CA PRO A 152 6.12 -10.11 26.07
C PRO A 152 4.78 -10.43 26.77
N PRO A 153 3.83 -9.46 26.87
CA PRO A 153 2.49 -9.64 27.40
C PRO A 153 1.82 -10.87 26.79
N ILE A 154 1.05 -11.58 27.62
CA ILE A 154 0.46 -12.90 27.29
C ILE A 154 -0.31 -12.87 25.96
N TRP A 155 -0.97 -11.76 25.63
CA TRP A 155 -1.76 -11.60 24.40
C TRP A 155 -0.94 -11.45 23.10
N LEU A 156 0.36 -11.13 23.22
CA LEU A 156 1.32 -11.08 22.10
C LEU A 156 2.15 -12.38 22.00
N GLN A 157 1.91 -13.34 22.90
CA GLN A 157 2.46 -14.69 22.81
C GLN A 157 1.47 -15.54 22.02
N GLU A 158 1.51 -15.46 20.69
CA GLU A 158 0.96 -16.57 19.91
C GLU A 158 1.79 -17.84 20.17
N PRO A 159 1.18 -19.03 20.06
CA PRO A 159 1.83 -20.30 20.34
C PRO A 159 2.75 -20.71 19.18
N LEU A 160 3.77 -19.90 18.88
CA LEU A 160 4.85 -20.32 18.00
C LEU A 160 5.77 -21.28 18.76
N VAL A 161 5.42 -22.57 18.69
CA VAL A 161 6.24 -23.76 18.99
C VAL A 161 7.08 -23.62 20.26
N LYS A 162 6.46 -23.85 21.41
CA LYS A 162 7.12 -23.99 22.73
C LYS A 162 8.07 -25.21 22.84
N GLY A 163 8.18 -26.06 21.82
CA GLY A 163 8.85 -27.36 21.94
C GLY A 163 10.30 -27.43 21.46
N ASP A 164 10.60 -26.92 20.25
CA ASP A 164 11.85 -27.29 19.55
C ASP A 164 12.87 -26.16 19.43
N LEU A 165 12.45 -24.92 19.69
CA LEU A 165 13.26 -23.74 19.41
C LEU A 165 14.34 -23.48 20.48
N GLU A 166 14.14 -23.98 21.70
CA GLU A 166 15.12 -23.90 22.79
C GLU A 166 16.25 -24.93 22.64
N ARG A 167 16.04 -26.03 21.90
CA ARG A 167 17.01 -27.13 21.84
C ARG A 167 18.16 -26.91 20.87
N GLN A 168 18.01 -26.03 19.87
CA GLN A 168 19.04 -25.90 18.83
C GLN A 168 19.82 -24.57 18.87
N LYS A 169 19.17 -23.39 19.00
CA LYS A 169 19.86 -22.09 19.24
C LYS A 169 18.92 -21.04 19.86
N PRO A 170 19.06 -20.70 21.16
CA PRO A 170 18.19 -19.73 21.83
C PRO A 170 18.26 -18.29 21.25
N GLY A 171 19.36 -17.91 20.57
CA GLY A 171 19.61 -16.56 20.05
C GLY A 171 18.78 -16.12 18.83
N CYS A 172 18.55 -17.00 17.84
CA CYS A 172 17.80 -16.62 16.64
C CYS A 172 16.30 -16.43 16.94
N SER A 173 15.78 -17.25 17.86
CA SER A 173 14.42 -17.14 18.36
C SER A 173 14.19 -15.90 19.21
N SER A 174 15.15 -15.57 20.08
CA SER A 174 15.09 -14.37 20.90
C SER A 174 15.17 -13.11 20.04
N ALA A 175 16.01 -13.11 18.99
CA ALA A 175 16.10 -12.00 18.03
C ALA A 175 14.81 -11.80 17.22
N ALA A 176 14.22 -12.87 16.67
CA ALA A 176 12.95 -12.79 15.96
C ALA A 176 11.81 -12.28 16.87
N ARG A 177 11.74 -12.81 18.10
CA ARG A 177 10.79 -12.34 19.13
C ARG A 177 11.03 -10.88 19.53
N ALA A 178 12.28 -10.45 19.64
CA ALA A 178 12.64 -9.06 19.95
C ALA A 178 12.26 -8.09 18.81
N LEU A 179 12.48 -8.48 17.55
CA LEU A 179 12.06 -7.70 16.38
C LEU A 179 10.53 -7.58 16.31
N GLN A 180 9.81 -8.69 16.49
CA GLN A 180 8.36 -8.73 16.54
C GLN A 180 7.80 -7.87 17.67
N TRP A 181 8.40 -7.91 18.86
CA TRP A 181 8.06 -7.06 19.99
C TRP A 181 8.30 -5.58 19.71
N SER A 182 9.46 -5.23 19.13
CA SER A 182 9.78 -3.86 18.73
C SER A 182 8.81 -3.34 17.67
N GLY A 183 8.47 -4.17 16.69
CA GLY A 183 7.46 -3.87 15.67
C GLY A 183 6.08 -3.64 16.26
N SER A 184 5.64 -4.53 17.16
CA SER A 184 4.35 -4.42 17.86
C SER A 184 4.25 -3.12 18.66
N LYS A 185 5.31 -2.74 19.39
CA LYS A 185 5.35 -1.45 20.11
C LYS A 185 5.18 -0.25 19.18
N LYS A 186 5.91 -0.22 18.06
CA LYS A 186 5.81 0.85 17.07
C LYS A 186 4.42 0.91 16.43
N LEU A 187 3.81 -0.25 16.19
CA LEU A 187 2.47 -0.35 15.64
C LEU A 187 1.41 0.13 16.64
N THR A 188 1.53 -0.24 17.93
CA THR A 188 0.66 0.30 18.98
C THR A 188 0.77 1.82 19.05
N GLU A 189 1.99 2.36 19.00
CA GLU A 189 2.17 3.81 19.00
C GLU A 189 1.60 4.46 17.74
N PHE A 190 1.67 3.79 16.58
CA PHE A 190 1.08 4.27 15.35
C PHE A 190 -0.45 4.29 15.46
N ALA A 191 -1.05 3.22 15.99
CA ALA A 191 -2.49 3.11 16.17
C ALA A 191 -3.07 4.24 17.04
N LYS A 192 -2.39 4.60 18.14
CA LYS A 192 -2.78 5.73 18.99
C LYS A 192 -2.80 7.08 18.26
N ASN A 193 -2.02 7.22 17.19
CA ASN A 193 -1.95 8.44 16.38
C ASN A 193 -2.93 8.41 15.19
N ILE A 194 -3.73 7.34 15.02
CA ILE A 194 -4.83 7.31 14.04
C ILE A 194 -5.99 8.16 14.59
N PRO A 195 -6.44 9.19 13.85
CA PRO A 195 -7.55 10.04 14.31
C PRO A 195 -8.80 9.22 14.63
N GLY A 196 -9.34 9.37 15.84
CA GLY A 196 -10.51 8.63 16.32
C GLY A 196 -10.22 7.32 17.06
N PHE A 197 -9.01 6.75 16.95
CA PHE A 197 -8.69 5.48 17.61
C PHE A 197 -8.74 5.55 19.15
N LEU A 198 -8.19 6.63 19.72
CA LEU A 198 -8.19 6.84 21.17
C LEU A 198 -9.58 7.14 21.76
N HIS A 199 -10.57 7.47 20.92
CA HIS A 199 -11.96 7.66 21.36
C HIS A 199 -12.72 6.35 21.52
N LEU A 200 -12.15 5.23 21.06
CA LEU A 200 -12.71 3.90 21.29
C LEU A 200 -12.48 3.46 22.73
N ASP A 201 -13.34 2.60 23.26
CA ASP A 201 -13.12 1.99 24.57
C ASP A 201 -11.80 1.23 24.62
N LEU A 202 -11.14 1.22 25.78
CA LEU A 202 -9.85 0.54 25.95
C LEU A 202 -9.93 -0.95 25.59
N THR A 203 -11.05 -1.61 25.91
CA THR A 203 -11.32 -3.00 25.51
C THR A 203 -11.25 -3.18 23.99
N ASN A 204 -11.88 -2.27 23.24
CA ASN A 204 -11.82 -2.31 21.77
C ASN A 204 -10.42 -2.02 21.25
N GLN A 205 -9.74 -1.00 21.79
CA GLN A 205 -8.36 -0.69 21.39
C GLN A 205 -7.43 -1.90 21.55
N VAL A 206 -7.56 -2.63 22.66
CA VAL A 206 -6.79 -3.86 22.94
C VAL A 206 -7.19 -4.98 21.98
N THR A 207 -8.49 -5.21 21.76
CA THR A 207 -8.98 -6.23 20.83
C THR A 207 -8.49 -5.98 19.40
N LEU A 208 -8.58 -4.74 18.91
CA LEU A 208 -8.12 -4.35 17.58
C LEU A 208 -6.63 -4.64 17.39
N LEU A 209 -5.79 -4.26 18.36
CA LEU A 209 -4.36 -4.52 18.30
C LEU A 209 -4.04 -6.01 18.43
N LYS A 210 -4.77 -6.75 19.27
CA LYS A 210 -4.58 -8.20 19.45
C LYS A 210 -4.75 -8.97 18.14
N TYR A 211 -5.77 -8.64 17.34
CA TYR A 211 -6.05 -9.35 16.09
C TYR A 211 -5.42 -8.70 14.84
N GLY A 212 -5.14 -7.39 14.86
CA GLY A 212 -4.61 -6.67 13.70
C GLY A 212 -3.09 -6.57 13.61
N VAL A 213 -2.35 -6.82 14.70
CA VAL A 213 -0.90 -6.57 14.73
C VAL A 213 -0.12 -7.40 13.72
N TYR A 214 -0.45 -8.68 13.54
CA TYR A 214 0.31 -9.56 12.65
C TYR A 214 0.03 -9.27 11.17
N GLU A 215 -1.23 -9.05 10.81
CA GLU A 215 -1.62 -8.62 9.46
C GLU A 215 -0.89 -7.33 9.06
N ALA A 216 -0.84 -6.36 9.98
CA ALA A 216 -0.13 -5.10 9.78
C ALA A 216 1.39 -5.28 9.69
N LEU A 217 1.99 -6.09 10.57
CA LEU A 217 3.43 -6.35 10.54
C LEU A 217 3.85 -7.07 9.25
N PHE A 218 3.08 -8.04 8.76
CA PHE A 218 3.37 -8.71 7.48
C PHE A 218 3.25 -7.75 6.30
N THR A 219 2.27 -6.86 6.31
CA THR A 219 2.15 -5.77 5.34
C THR A 219 3.40 -4.88 5.32
N LEU A 220 3.88 -4.47 6.51
CA LEU A 220 5.09 -3.65 6.63
C LEU A 220 6.36 -4.41 6.23
N HIS A 221 6.47 -5.69 6.60
CA HIS A 221 7.61 -6.53 6.25
C HIS A 221 7.72 -6.78 4.76
N ALA A 222 6.60 -6.83 4.02
CA ALA A 222 6.62 -6.95 2.57
C ALA A 222 7.45 -5.83 1.91
N SER A 223 7.44 -4.62 2.46
CA SER A 223 8.27 -3.50 1.98
C SER A 223 9.77 -3.74 2.13
N CYS A 224 10.17 -4.60 3.06
CA CYS A 224 11.56 -5.00 3.31
C CYS A 224 11.98 -6.27 2.55
N MET A 225 11.10 -6.84 1.73
CA MET A 225 11.34 -8.08 0.98
C MET A 225 11.44 -7.83 -0.52
N ASN A 226 12.29 -8.60 -1.19
CA ASN A 226 12.27 -8.79 -2.64
C ASN A 226 12.20 -10.30 -2.97
N LYS A 227 12.34 -10.65 -4.24
CA LYS A 227 12.30 -12.06 -4.69
C LYS A 227 13.45 -12.91 -4.11
N ASP A 228 14.56 -12.26 -3.73
CA ASP A 228 15.84 -12.87 -3.37
C ASP A 228 16.07 -12.93 -1.85
N GLY A 229 15.34 -12.13 -1.04
CA GLY A 229 15.54 -12.09 0.41
C GLY A 229 14.84 -10.95 1.14
N LEU A 230 15.21 -10.79 2.41
CA LEU A 230 14.60 -9.90 3.39
C LEU A 230 15.66 -9.01 4.05
N LEU A 231 15.39 -7.71 4.14
CA LEU A 231 16.17 -6.79 4.97
C LEU A 231 15.91 -6.99 6.46
N VAL A 232 16.97 -6.99 7.24
CA VAL A 232 16.96 -7.10 8.70
C VAL A 232 17.82 -6.02 9.35
N ALA A 233 17.79 -5.93 10.69
CA ALA A 233 18.61 -5.01 11.47
C ALA A 233 18.56 -3.56 10.93
N ARG A 234 17.35 -3.03 10.72
CA ARG A 234 17.11 -1.68 10.18
C ARG A 234 17.87 -1.43 8.87
N GLY A 235 17.92 -2.44 7.99
CA GLY A 235 18.53 -2.36 6.68
C GLY A 235 20.05 -2.55 6.68
N GLY A 236 20.64 -2.87 7.84
CA GLY A 236 22.07 -3.19 7.95
C GLY A 236 22.40 -4.60 7.48
N GLY A 237 21.43 -5.51 7.44
CA GLY A 237 21.61 -6.89 6.99
C GLY A 237 20.57 -7.29 5.94
N PHE A 238 20.91 -8.28 5.13
CA PHE A 238 20.03 -8.87 4.12
C PHE A 238 20.14 -10.39 4.18
N ILE A 239 19.06 -11.07 4.58
CA ILE A 239 19.01 -12.53 4.65
C ILE A 239 18.45 -13.04 3.33
N THR A 240 19.20 -13.91 2.66
CA THR A 240 18.73 -14.52 1.40
C THR A 240 17.58 -15.48 1.64
N ARG A 241 16.66 -15.54 0.67
CA ARG A 241 15.52 -16.45 0.70
C ARG A 241 15.97 -17.91 0.65
N GLU A 242 17.00 -18.23 -0.14
CA GLU A 242 17.55 -19.58 -0.22
C GLU A 242 18.15 -20.03 1.13
N PHE A 243 18.84 -19.14 1.84
CA PHE A 243 19.28 -19.45 3.19
C PHE A 243 18.10 -19.72 4.13
N LEU A 244 17.05 -18.89 4.12
CA LEU A 244 15.85 -19.12 4.92
C LEU A 244 15.15 -20.45 4.58
N LYS A 245 15.13 -20.86 3.31
CA LYS A 245 14.61 -22.17 2.88
C LYS A 245 15.49 -23.33 3.33
N SER A 246 16.79 -23.13 3.47
CA SER A 246 17.72 -24.16 3.95
C SER A 246 17.57 -24.47 5.45
N LEU A 247 16.92 -23.60 6.22
CA LEU A 247 16.68 -23.80 7.65
C LEU A 247 15.77 -25.01 7.91
N ARG A 248 15.97 -25.65 9.06
CA ARG A 248 15.16 -26.80 9.50
C ARG A 248 13.69 -26.41 9.65
N ARG A 249 12.78 -27.33 9.32
CA ARG A 249 11.34 -27.17 9.61
C ARG A 249 11.09 -26.91 11.10
N PRO A 250 10.08 -26.09 11.45
CA PRO A 250 9.09 -25.48 10.55
C PRO A 250 9.53 -24.14 9.92
N PHE A 251 10.74 -23.65 10.17
CA PHE A 251 11.14 -22.29 9.77
C PHE A 251 11.17 -22.05 8.26
N SER A 252 11.68 -23.02 7.51
CA SER A 252 11.72 -22.96 6.05
C SER A 252 10.32 -22.87 5.43
N ASP A 253 9.39 -23.72 5.88
CA ASP A 253 8.01 -23.73 5.41
C ASP A 253 7.24 -22.48 5.87
N MET A 254 7.57 -21.95 7.05
CA MET A 254 6.88 -20.79 7.62
C MET A 254 7.10 -19.52 6.79
N MET A 255 8.32 -19.28 6.29
CA MET A 255 8.68 -18.01 5.61
C MET A 255 8.24 -17.94 4.14
N GLU A 256 8.16 -19.08 3.46
CA GLU A 256 7.87 -19.14 2.03
C GLU A 256 6.53 -18.49 1.63
N PRO A 257 5.39 -18.74 2.34
CA PRO A 257 4.15 -18.02 2.09
C PRO A 257 4.27 -16.50 2.24
N LYS A 258 5.11 -16.01 3.16
CA LYS A 258 5.32 -14.57 3.39
C LYS A 258 6.06 -13.95 2.20
N PHE A 259 7.04 -14.63 1.62
CA PHE A 259 7.69 -14.20 0.38
C PHE A 259 6.73 -14.17 -0.82
N GLN A 260 5.86 -15.17 -0.94
CA GLN A 260 4.86 -15.22 -1.99
C GLN A 260 3.86 -14.07 -1.87
N PHE A 261 3.36 -13.81 -0.66
CA PHE A 261 2.53 -12.65 -0.37
C PHE A 261 3.27 -11.35 -0.71
N ALA A 262 4.49 -11.15 -0.19
CA ALA A 262 5.26 -9.94 -0.41
C ALA A 262 5.54 -9.67 -1.89
N THR A 263 5.80 -10.71 -2.69
CA THR A 263 6.00 -10.58 -4.14
C THR A 263 4.74 -10.04 -4.82
N ARG A 264 3.56 -10.65 -4.54
CA ARG A 264 2.28 -10.20 -5.10
C ARG A 264 1.87 -8.81 -4.60
N PHE A 265 2.10 -8.52 -3.33
CA PHE A 265 1.77 -7.24 -2.70
C PHE A 265 2.66 -6.12 -3.24
N ASN A 266 3.96 -6.35 -3.38
CA ASN A 266 4.90 -5.37 -3.95
C ASN A 266 4.64 -5.05 -5.42
N ALA A 267 4.02 -5.96 -6.18
CA ALA A 267 3.61 -5.72 -7.56
C ALA A 267 2.50 -4.64 -7.67
N LEU A 268 1.80 -4.32 -6.58
CA LEU A 268 0.84 -3.22 -6.52
C LEU A 268 1.50 -1.83 -6.51
N GLN A 269 2.83 -1.76 -6.32
CA GLN A 269 3.62 -0.53 -6.37
C GLN A 269 3.12 0.61 -5.46
N LEU A 270 2.53 0.24 -4.32
CA LEU A 270 2.10 1.19 -3.29
C LEU A 270 3.29 2.00 -2.73
N ASP A 271 3.09 3.26 -2.40
CA ASP A 271 4.06 4.08 -1.66
C ASP A 271 3.79 4.07 -0.14
N ASP A 272 4.60 4.80 0.62
CA ASP A 272 4.46 4.87 2.08
C ASP A 272 3.15 5.54 2.54
N SER A 273 2.58 6.45 1.74
CA SER A 273 1.31 7.09 2.05
C SER A 273 0.11 6.16 1.85
N ASP A 274 0.14 5.34 0.79
CA ASP A 274 -0.84 4.29 0.56
C ASP A 274 -0.78 3.23 1.67
N LEU A 275 0.44 2.83 2.06
CA LEU A 275 0.66 1.84 3.12
C LEU A 275 0.19 2.33 4.49
N ALA A 276 0.40 3.61 4.81
CA ALA A 276 -0.06 4.19 6.06
C ALA A 276 -1.58 4.03 6.22
N LEU A 277 -2.34 4.38 5.18
CA LEU A 277 -3.79 4.22 5.15
C LEU A 277 -4.22 2.75 5.20
N PHE A 278 -3.57 1.89 4.41
CA PHE A 278 -3.91 0.47 4.38
C PHE A 278 -3.65 -0.24 5.72
N VAL A 279 -2.53 0.08 6.39
CA VAL A 279 -2.23 -0.43 7.73
C VAL A 279 -3.24 0.11 8.76
N SER A 280 -3.66 1.37 8.66
CA SER A 280 -4.75 1.90 9.49
C SER A 280 -6.07 1.16 9.26
N THR A 281 -6.42 0.81 8.01
CA THR A 281 -7.60 -0.01 7.70
C THR A 281 -7.54 -1.41 8.33
N ILE A 282 -6.35 -2.04 8.38
CA ILE A 282 -6.14 -3.36 9.00
C ILE A 282 -6.34 -3.30 10.53
N ILE A 283 -5.76 -2.28 11.16
CA ILE A 283 -5.83 -2.09 12.62
C ILE A 283 -7.27 -1.79 13.04
N CYS A 284 -7.93 -0.86 12.36
CA CYS A 284 -9.29 -0.43 12.67
C CYS A 284 -10.35 -1.34 12.02
N CYS A 285 -10.24 -2.66 12.14
CA CYS A 285 -11.19 -3.59 11.52
C CYS A 285 -12.39 -3.91 12.44
N GLY A 286 -13.61 -3.71 11.93
CA GLY A 286 -14.85 -3.99 12.67
C GLY A 286 -15.17 -5.47 12.88
N ASP A 287 -14.58 -6.37 12.10
CA ASP A 287 -14.88 -7.82 12.13
C ASP A 287 -14.16 -8.58 13.27
N ARG A 288 -13.49 -7.90 14.20
CA ARG A 288 -12.69 -8.59 15.21
C ARG A 288 -13.60 -9.22 16.28
N PRO A 289 -13.35 -10.48 16.68
CA PRO A 289 -14.16 -11.14 17.70
C PRO A 289 -13.96 -10.47 19.07
N GLY A 290 -15.06 -10.27 19.79
CA GLY A 290 -15.05 -9.68 21.13
C GLY A 290 -15.02 -8.15 21.17
N LEU A 291 -15.33 -7.46 20.06
CA LEU A 291 -15.56 -6.02 20.06
C LEU A 291 -16.87 -5.67 20.77
N VAL A 292 -16.80 -4.65 21.62
CA VAL A 292 -17.96 -4.04 22.29
C VAL A 292 -18.40 -2.85 21.45
N ASN A 293 -19.64 -2.82 20.97
CA ASN A 293 -20.13 -1.73 20.10
C ASN A 293 -19.30 -1.55 18.80
N ALA A 294 -19.31 -2.59 17.96
CA ALA A 294 -18.59 -2.61 16.67
C ALA A 294 -18.92 -1.42 15.75
N SER A 295 -20.12 -0.82 15.87
CA SER A 295 -20.57 0.31 15.04
C SER A 295 -19.65 1.54 15.07
N LEU A 296 -18.98 1.80 16.19
CA LEU A 296 -18.01 2.91 16.29
C LEU A 296 -16.72 2.59 15.55
N VAL A 297 -16.27 1.33 15.62
CA VAL A 297 -15.08 0.84 14.92
C VAL A 297 -15.34 0.82 13.42
N GLU A 298 -16.50 0.33 12.99
CA GLU A 298 -16.91 0.29 11.59
C GLU A 298 -16.94 1.69 10.97
N ARG A 299 -17.56 2.67 11.65
CA ARG A 299 -17.56 4.08 11.18
C ARG A 299 -16.16 4.67 11.07
N LEU A 300 -15.27 4.34 12.02
CA LEU A 300 -13.88 4.75 11.94
C LEU A 300 -13.19 4.09 10.74
N GLN A 301 -13.40 2.79 10.52
CA GLN A 301 -12.85 2.05 9.39
C GLN A 301 -13.34 2.60 8.06
N GLU A 302 -14.64 2.85 7.92
CA GLU A 302 -15.28 3.37 6.71
C GLU A 302 -14.66 4.71 6.31
N SER A 303 -14.46 5.62 7.26
CA SER A 303 -13.80 6.91 7.03
C SER A 303 -12.37 6.73 6.47
N ILE A 304 -11.60 5.79 7.04
CA ILE A 304 -10.23 5.48 6.57
C ILE A 304 -10.26 4.81 5.19
N VAL A 305 -11.19 3.89 4.94
CA VAL A 305 -11.35 3.18 3.66
C VAL A 305 -11.76 4.14 2.55
N GLN A 306 -12.67 5.07 2.82
CA GLN A 306 -13.05 6.14 1.89
C GLN A 306 -11.83 7.03 1.58
N ALA A 307 -11.05 7.42 2.60
CA ALA A 307 -9.82 8.17 2.40
C ALA A 307 -8.80 7.40 1.55
N LEU A 308 -8.62 6.10 1.81
CA LEU A 308 -7.75 5.21 1.03
C LEU A 308 -8.18 5.12 -0.43
N GLN A 309 -9.47 4.93 -0.70
CA GLN A 309 -9.98 4.85 -2.07
C GLN A 309 -9.67 6.14 -2.86
N LEU A 310 -9.99 7.29 -2.26
CA LEU A 310 -9.77 8.60 -2.87
C LEU A 310 -8.28 8.89 -3.09
N HIS A 311 -7.45 8.54 -2.10
CA HIS A 311 -6.00 8.70 -2.16
C HIS A 311 -5.40 7.85 -3.29
N LEU A 312 -5.78 6.58 -3.40
CA LEU A 312 -5.28 5.69 -4.45
C LEU A 312 -5.68 6.16 -5.85
N VAL A 313 -6.92 6.64 -6.04
CA VAL A 313 -7.37 7.19 -7.33
C VAL A 313 -6.57 8.44 -7.70
N ALA A 314 -6.25 9.29 -6.72
CA ALA A 314 -5.47 10.50 -6.96
C ALA A 314 -3.98 10.22 -7.25
N ASN A 315 -3.39 9.26 -6.52
CA ASN A 315 -1.96 8.93 -6.54
C ASN A 315 -1.60 7.96 -7.68
N HIS A 316 -2.51 7.05 -8.04
CA HIS A 316 -2.31 5.99 -9.05
C HIS A 316 -3.31 6.11 -10.20
N ARG A 317 -3.30 7.26 -10.89
CA ARG A 317 -4.28 7.61 -11.94
C ARG A 317 -4.37 6.58 -13.08
N ASP A 318 -3.29 5.85 -13.32
CA ASP A 318 -3.20 4.85 -14.39
C ASP A 318 -3.71 3.45 -13.98
N ASN A 319 -4.07 3.24 -12.70
CA ASN A 319 -4.48 1.94 -12.18
C ASN A 319 -5.85 1.99 -11.49
N ALA A 320 -6.90 2.10 -12.29
CA ALA A 320 -8.29 2.20 -11.81
C ALA A 320 -8.76 1.04 -10.93
N PHE A 321 -8.12 -0.13 -11.01
CA PHE A 321 -8.48 -1.33 -10.24
C PHE A 321 -7.57 -1.56 -9.02
N LEU A 322 -6.73 -0.59 -8.65
CA LEU A 322 -5.80 -0.75 -7.53
C LEU A 322 -6.52 -0.95 -6.19
N PHE A 323 -7.57 -0.17 -5.91
CA PHE A 323 -8.30 -0.26 -4.65
C PHE A 323 -8.96 -1.64 -4.43
N PRO A 324 -9.75 -2.19 -5.37
CA PRO A 324 -10.27 -3.56 -5.23
C PRO A 324 -9.17 -4.62 -5.09
N LYS A 325 -8.08 -4.51 -5.86
CA LYS A 325 -6.92 -5.43 -5.75
C LYS A 325 -6.26 -5.38 -4.38
N LEU A 326 -6.21 -4.19 -3.77
CA LEU A 326 -5.65 -3.99 -2.43
C LEU A 326 -6.56 -4.57 -1.35
N LEU A 327 -7.87 -4.36 -1.44
CA LEU A 327 -8.82 -4.96 -0.50
C LEU A 327 -8.77 -6.49 -0.53
N GLN A 328 -8.57 -7.10 -1.70
CA GLN A 328 -8.39 -8.55 -1.82
C GLN A 328 -7.18 -9.06 -1.00
N LYS A 329 -6.17 -8.22 -0.76
CA LYS A 329 -5.00 -8.58 0.06
C LYS A 329 -5.32 -8.71 1.55
N LEU A 330 -6.45 -8.16 2.03
CA LEU A 330 -6.88 -8.36 3.41
C LEU A 330 -7.23 -9.83 3.68
N ALA A 331 -7.87 -10.51 2.71
CA ALA A 331 -8.14 -11.94 2.82
C ALA A 331 -6.84 -12.76 2.80
N ASP A 332 -5.93 -12.46 1.87
CA ASP A 332 -4.61 -13.11 1.81
C ASP A 332 -3.82 -12.94 3.12
N LEU A 333 -3.96 -11.81 3.82
CA LEU A 333 -3.30 -11.57 5.11
C LEU A 333 -3.90 -12.42 6.24
N ARG A 334 -5.23 -12.59 6.27
CA ARG A 334 -5.90 -13.44 7.27
C ARG A 334 -5.47 -14.90 7.16
N GLU A 335 -5.19 -15.40 5.97
CA GLU A 335 -4.65 -16.76 5.75
C GLU A 335 -3.18 -16.91 6.18
N LEU A 336 -2.45 -15.80 6.33
CA LEU A 336 -1.02 -15.79 6.60
C LEU A 336 -0.69 -15.76 8.10
N VAL A 337 -1.66 -15.35 8.92
CA VAL A 337 -1.60 -15.22 10.38
C VAL A 337 -1.94 -16.55 11.05
#